data_AF-A0A1I6TQW9-F1
#
_entry.id   AF-A0A1I6TQW9-F1
#
_cell.length_a   1.000
_cell.length_b   1.000
_cell.length_c   1.000
_cell.angle_alpha   90.00
_cell.angle_beta   90.00
_cell.angle_gamma   90.00
#
_symmetry.space_group_name_H-M   'P 1'
#
loop_
_entity.id
_entity.type
_entity.pdbx_description
1 polymer ?
#
loop_
_entity_poly.entity_id
_entity_poly.type
_entity_poly.pdbx_seq_one_letter_code
_entity_poly.pdbx_strand_id
1 'polypeptide(L)'
;MQLNHYLNFQGEAEAAFNFYKSVFGGEFSNLTRYGELPAKEGVTLSEADKNLILHVSLPINEFTELMASDTNDQFCAENTLFSKGTNHYISINLNASEQAEVKTLI
;
A
#
# COMPACT_ATOMS: atom_id res chain seq x y z
N MET A 1 10.95 15.54 9.61
CA MET A 1 10.14 14.41 10.11
C MET A 1 8.94 14.29 9.19
N GLN A 2 8.66 13.10 8.65
CA GLN A 2 7.47 12.80 7.83
C GLN A 2 6.63 11.77 8.57
N LEU A 3 5.30 11.94 8.55
CA LEU A 3 4.34 11.01 9.13
C LEU A 3 3.42 10.52 8.01
N ASN A 4 3.60 9.27 7.61
CA ASN A 4 2.93 8.68 6.46
C ASN A 4 1.99 7.56 6.88
N HIS A 5 0.90 7.38 6.14
CA HIS A 5 -0.04 6.29 6.40
C HIS A 5 0.48 4.99 5.80
N TYR A 6 0.39 3.92 6.57
CA TYR A 6 0.70 2.56 6.14
C TYR A 6 -0.58 1.72 6.20
N LEU A 7 -1.00 1.18 5.06
CA LEU A 7 -2.20 0.36 4.93
C LEU A 7 -1.82 -1.12 4.83
N ASN A 8 -2.66 -1.99 5.37
CA ASN A 8 -2.55 -3.43 5.18
C ASN A 8 -3.70 -3.92 4.31
N PHE A 9 -3.42 -4.86 3.41
CA PHE A 9 -4.37 -5.51 2.52
C PHE A 9 -4.27 -7.03 2.62
N GLN A 10 -5.21 -7.74 2.00
CA GLN A 10 -5.20 -9.20 1.94
C GLN A 10 -5.13 -9.67 0.48
N GLY A 11 -4.05 -9.28 -0.21
CA GLY A 11 -3.82 -9.61 -1.61
C GLY A 11 -4.29 -8.54 -2.59
N GLU A 12 -4.81 -7.42 -2.11
CA GLU A 12 -5.32 -6.32 -2.95
C GLU A 12 -4.41 -5.08 -2.99
N ALA A 13 -3.24 -5.10 -2.32
CA ALA A 13 -2.38 -3.91 -2.24
C ALA A 13 -1.99 -3.39 -3.63
N GLU A 14 -1.57 -4.26 -4.55
CA GLU A 14 -1.16 -3.86 -5.89
C GLU A 14 -2.31 -3.24 -6.70
N ALA A 15 -3.49 -3.86 -6.67
CA ALA A 15 -4.66 -3.36 -7.37
C ALA A 15 -5.10 -2.00 -6.83
N ALA A 16 -5.15 -1.86 -5.50
CA ALA A 16 -5.48 -0.61 -4.83
C ALA A 16 -4.47 0.50 -5.16
N PHE A 17 -3.16 0.20 -5.12
CA PHE A 17 -2.13 1.21 -5.38
C PHE A 17 -2.02 1.60 -6.85
N ASN A 18 -2.27 0.69 -7.79
CA ASN A 18 -2.41 1.08 -9.19
C ASN A 18 -3.62 1.99 -9.41
N PHE A 19 -4.74 1.73 -8.73
CA PHE A 19 -5.87 2.65 -8.73
C PHE A 19 -5.50 4.02 -8.11
N TYR A 20 -4.87 4.05 -6.93
CA TYR A 20 -4.45 5.29 -6.30
C TYR A 20 -3.45 6.07 -7.16
N LYS A 21 -2.50 5.39 -7.81
CA LYS A 21 -1.59 5.99 -8.78
C LYS A 21 -2.35 6.61 -9.95
N SER A 22 -3.42 5.97 -10.43
CA SER A 22 -4.25 6.55 -11.50
C SER A 22 -5.02 7.81 -11.07
N VAL A 23 -5.32 7.95 -9.78
CA VAL A 23 -6.05 9.09 -9.19
C VAL A 23 -5.11 10.24 -8.85
N PHE A 24 -4.04 9.95 -8.10
CA PHE A 24 -3.11 10.96 -7.59
C PHE A 24 -1.96 11.27 -8.57
N GLY A 25 -1.77 10.42 -9.59
CA GLY A 25 -0.60 10.48 -10.45
C GLY A 25 0.66 9.94 -9.77
N GLY A 26 1.81 10.38 -10.27
CA GLY A 26 3.12 9.98 -9.76
C GLY A 26 3.55 8.58 -10.19
N GLU A 27 4.65 8.11 -9.61
CA GLU A 27 5.25 6.79 -9.83
C GLU A 27 5.56 6.14 -8.49
N PHE A 28 5.53 4.81 -8.42
CA PHE A 28 5.91 4.13 -7.18
C PHE A 28 7.38 4.39 -6.86
N SER A 29 7.66 4.90 -5.67
CA SER A 29 9.03 5.03 -5.15
C SER A 29 9.60 3.68 -4.74
N ASN A 30 8.72 2.74 -4.38
CA ASN A 30 9.04 1.36 -4.07
C ASN A 30 7.88 0.44 -4.47
N LEU A 31 8.19 -0.72 -5.04
CA LEU A 31 7.26 -1.83 -5.24
C LEU A 31 8.07 -3.11 -5.12
N THR A 32 7.95 -3.82 -4.01
CA THR A 32 8.65 -5.07 -3.73
C THR A 32 7.67 -6.17 -3.38
N ARG A 33 7.93 -7.37 -3.89
CA ARG A 33 7.14 -8.58 -3.60
C ARG A 33 7.84 -9.47 -2.59
N TYR A 34 7.06 -10.31 -1.91
CA TYR A 34 7.63 -11.32 -1.02
C TYR A 34 8.57 -12.29 -1.75
N GLY A 35 8.29 -12.60 -3.02
CA GLY A 35 9.15 -13.48 -3.84
C GLY A 35 10.53 -12.91 -4.18
N GLU A 36 10.74 -11.60 -3.97
CA GLU A 36 12.04 -10.94 -4.16
C GLU A 36 12.92 -11.01 -2.91
N LEU A 37 12.39 -11.51 -1.78
CA LEU A 37 13.19 -11.71 -0.59
C LEU A 37 14.27 -12.78 -0.84
N PRO A 38 15.50 -12.56 -0.35
CA PRO A 38 16.54 -13.58 -0.39
C PRO A 38 16.05 -14.85 0.29
N ALA A 39 16.42 -16.01 -0.27
CA ALA A 39 16.14 -17.28 0.35
C ALA A 39 16.71 -17.30 1.78
N LYS A 40 15.82 -17.50 2.76
CA LYS A 40 16.18 -17.53 4.18
C LYS A 40 15.72 -18.86 4.76
N GLU A 41 16.58 -19.45 5.59
CA GLU A 41 16.25 -20.70 6.30
C GLU A 41 14.96 -20.53 7.10
N GLY A 42 14.02 -21.47 6.94
CA GLY A 42 12.72 -21.45 7.60
C GLY A 42 11.64 -20.62 6.91
N VAL A 43 11.93 -19.92 5.80
CA VAL A 43 10.93 -19.23 4.97
C VAL A 43 10.52 -20.13 3.80
N THR A 44 9.23 -20.40 3.65
CA THR A 44 8.71 -21.20 2.54
C THR A 44 7.40 -20.59 2.08
N LEU A 45 7.50 -19.75 1.05
CA LEU A 45 6.38 -19.04 0.47
C LEU A 45 5.71 -19.90 -0.61
N SER A 46 4.39 -19.95 -0.59
CA SER A 46 3.62 -20.48 -1.72
C SER A 46 3.79 -19.59 -2.96
N GLU A 47 3.46 -20.10 -4.16
CA GLU A 47 3.46 -19.26 -5.37
C GLU A 47 2.49 -18.07 -5.26
N ALA A 48 1.38 -18.23 -4.54
CA ALA A 48 0.46 -17.14 -4.26
C ALA A 48 1.13 -16.08 -3.36
N ASP A 49 1.78 -16.51 -2.29
CA ASP A 49 2.44 -15.59 -1.35
C ASP A 49 3.61 -14.85 -1.99
N LYS A 50 4.36 -15.48 -2.89
CA LYS A 50 5.46 -14.82 -3.62
C LYS A 50 5.00 -13.60 -4.42
N ASN A 51 3.75 -13.60 -4.89
CA ASN A 51 3.18 -12.51 -5.67
C ASN A 51 2.62 -11.37 -4.80
N LEU A 52 2.41 -11.60 -3.51
CA LEU A 52 1.93 -10.57 -2.59
C LEU A 52 2.93 -9.41 -2.49
N ILE A 53 2.41 -8.21 -2.23
CA ILE A 53 3.20 -7.01 -2.03
C ILE A 53 3.80 -7.02 -0.62
N LEU A 54 5.13 -7.07 -0.56
CA LEU A 54 5.86 -6.90 0.69
C LEU A 54 5.83 -5.43 1.12
N HIS A 55 6.08 -4.52 0.16
CA HIS A 55 6.04 -3.09 0.40
C HIS A 55 5.79 -2.34 -0.90
N VAL A 56 4.87 -1.39 -0.86
CA VAL A 56 4.65 -0.41 -1.92
C VAL A 56 4.59 0.98 -1.32
N SER A 57 5.16 1.95 -2.03
CA SER A 57 5.15 3.36 -1.67
C SER A 57 4.79 4.23 -2.87
N LEU A 58 3.81 5.11 -2.68
CA LEU A 58 3.33 6.07 -3.66
C LEU A 58 3.46 7.49 -3.07
N PRO A 59 4.47 8.26 -3.49
CA PRO A 59 4.59 9.67 -3.16
C PRO A 59 3.40 10.46 -3.72
N ILE A 60 2.66 11.13 -2.86
CA ILE A 60 1.52 11.98 -3.25
C ILE A 60 2.00 13.42 -3.45
N ASN A 61 2.87 13.91 -2.57
CA ASN A 61 3.55 15.20 -2.66
C ASN A 61 4.85 15.18 -1.83
N GLU A 62 5.54 16.32 -1.72
CA GLU A 62 6.80 16.47 -0.97
C GLU A 62 6.72 16.02 0.50
N PHE A 63 5.53 16.06 1.10
CA PHE A 63 5.32 15.83 2.53
C PHE A 63 4.54 14.56 2.84
N THR A 64 3.92 13.92 1.85
CA THR A 64 2.97 12.82 2.03
C THR A 64 3.28 11.67 1.10
N GLU A 65 3.49 10.50 1.68
CA GLU A 65 3.59 9.22 0.97
C GLU A 65 2.50 8.28 1.49
N LEU A 66 1.84 7.58 0.56
CA LEU A 66 0.96 6.48 0.91
C LEU A 66 1.76 5.18 0.79
N MET A 67 1.68 4.33 1.80
CA MET A 67 2.44 3.08 1.84
C MET A 67 1.52 1.90 2.15
N ALA A 68 1.88 0.72 1.69
CA ALA A 68 1.16 -0.50 2.04
C ALA A 68 1.96 -1.78 1.93
N SER A 69 1.38 -2.85 2.47
CA SER A 69 1.74 -4.24 2.18
C SER A 69 0.49 -5.11 2.18
N ASP A 70 0.60 -6.28 1.56
CA ASP A 70 -0.29 -7.39 1.83
C ASP A 70 0.16 -8.09 3.13
N THR A 71 -0.79 -8.64 3.88
CA THR A 71 -0.49 -9.45 5.06
C THR A 71 -0.13 -10.86 4.65
N ASN A 72 0.85 -11.46 5.34
CA ASN A 72 1.25 -12.85 5.14
C ASN A 72 1.50 -13.52 6.50
N ASP A 73 0.95 -14.72 6.69
CA ASP A 73 0.98 -15.44 7.97
C ASP A 73 2.38 -15.76 8.49
N GLN A 74 3.38 -15.88 7.60
CA GLN A 74 4.76 -16.21 7.98
C GLN A 74 5.57 -14.97 8.40
N PHE A 75 5.20 -13.78 7.94
CA PHE A 75 5.93 -12.53 8.20
C PHE A 75 5.22 -11.58 9.14
N CYS A 76 3.89 -11.69 9.27
CA CYS A 76 3.12 -10.98 10.27
C CYS A 76 3.26 -11.66 11.64
N ALA A 77 3.12 -10.91 12.72
CA ALA A 77 3.28 -11.46 14.06
C ALA A 77 2.22 -12.56 14.31
N GLU A 78 2.63 -13.65 14.97
CA GLU A 78 1.69 -14.70 15.38
C GLU A 78 0.51 -14.07 16.13
N ASN A 79 -0.71 -14.37 15.68
CA ASN A 79 -1.98 -13.84 16.20
C ASN A 79 -2.30 -12.36 15.87
N THR A 80 -1.55 -11.68 15.00
CA THR A 80 -2.04 -10.45 14.36
C THR A 80 -2.94 -10.80 13.18
N LEU A 81 -4.21 -11.11 13.48
CA LEU A 81 -5.23 -11.28 12.46
C LEU A 81 -5.46 -9.94 11.76
N PHE A 82 -5.27 -9.92 10.44
CA PHE A 82 -5.76 -8.82 9.62
C PHE A 82 -7.26 -8.65 9.85
N SER A 83 -7.67 -7.45 10.23
CA SER A 83 -9.08 -7.11 10.46
C SER A 83 -9.47 -5.98 9.54
N LYS A 84 -10.22 -6.31 8.49
CA LYS A 84 -10.83 -5.31 7.61
C LYS A 84 -11.93 -4.59 8.38
N GLY A 85 -11.83 -3.28 8.48
CA GLY A 85 -12.81 -2.50 9.23
C GLY A 85 -12.72 -1.01 8.95
N THR A 86 -13.42 -0.25 9.78
CA THR A 86 -13.56 1.20 9.70
C THR A 86 -12.80 1.88 10.85
N ASN A 87 -11.67 1.30 11.23
CA ASN A 87 -10.81 1.74 12.33
C ASN A 87 -9.77 2.78 11.90
N HIS A 88 -9.54 2.92 10.60
CA HIS A 88 -8.62 3.91 10.04
C HIS A 88 -9.28 4.64 8.87
N TYR A 89 -9.06 5.95 8.79
CA TYR A 89 -9.55 6.80 7.72
C TYR A 89 -8.45 7.75 7.28
N ILE A 90 -8.30 7.93 5.98
CA ILE A 90 -7.44 8.95 5.38
C ILE A 90 -8.36 10.05 4.88
N SER A 91 -8.27 11.23 5.49
CA SER A 91 -8.99 12.42 5.04
C SER A 91 -8.11 13.22 4.09
N ILE A 92 -8.63 13.49 2.89
CA ILE A 92 -7.97 14.31 1.88
C ILE A 92 -8.77 15.59 1.77
N ASN A 93 -8.12 16.71 2.11
CA ASN A 93 -8.73 18.02 2.08
C ASN A 93 -8.09 18.82 0.97
N LEU A 94 -8.91 19.27 0.03
CA LEU A 94 -8.47 20.06 -1.11
C LEU A 94 -8.67 21.53 -0.82
N ASN A 95 -7.66 22.34 -1.17
CA ASN A 95 -7.79 23.78 -1.21
C ASN A 95 -8.62 24.23 -2.43
N ALA A 96 -8.97 25.52 -2.48
CA ALA A 96 -9.85 26.05 -3.53
C ALA A 96 -9.27 25.87 -4.96
N SER A 97 -7.96 26.00 -5.13
CA SER A 97 -7.32 25.77 -6.43
C SER A 97 -7.36 24.30 -6.85
N GLU A 98 -7.06 23.37 -5.93
CA GLU A 98 -7.10 21.94 -6.21
C GLU A 98 -8.52 21.49 -6.59
N GLN A 99 -9.55 21.99 -5.90
CA GLN A 99 -10.95 21.68 -6.20
C GLN A 99 -11.36 22.08 -7.63
N ALA A 100 -10.82 23.18 -8.15
CA ALA A 100 -11.11 23.63 -9.52
C ALA A 100 -10.54 22.71 -10.61
N GLU A 101 -9.54 21.89 -10.26
CA GLU A 101 -8.83 21.00 -11.18
C GLU A 101 -9.26 19.53 -11.06
N VAL A 102 -10.07 19.19 -10.05
CA VAL A 102 -10.56 17.81 -9.84
C VAL A 102 -11.36 17.32 -11.04
N LYS A 103 -11.06 16.09 -11.45
CA LYS A 103 -11.85 15.36 -12.45
C LYS A 103 -12.59 14.21 -11.77
N THR A 104 -13.88 14.10 -12.06
CA THR A 104 -14.67 12.95 -11.63
C THR A 104 -14.33 11.73 -12.48
N LEU A 105 -14.00 10.61 -11.83
CA LEU A 105 -13.93 9.31 -12.49
C LEU A 105 -15.36 8.79 -12.72
N ILE A 106 -15.70 8.48 -13.97
CA ILE A 106 -17.03 8.00 -14.40
C ILE A 106 -16.92 6.50 -14.74
#